data_AF-A0A4S2KLN2-F1
#
_entry.id   AF-A0A4S2KLN2-F1
#
_cell.length_a   1.000
_cell.length_b   1.000
_cell.length_c   1.000
_cell.angle_alpha   90.00
_cell.angle_beta   90.00
_cell.angle_gamma   90.00
#
_symmetry.space_group_name_H-M   'P 1'
#
loop_
_entity.id
_entity.type
_entity.pdbx_description
1 polymer ?
#
loop_
_entity_poly.entity_id
_entity_poly.type
_entity_poly.pdbx_seq_one_letter_code
_entity_poly.pdbx_strand_id
1 'polypeptide(L)'
;ANEDWQPILTGLMYAGTPCMNTLHAVYNMKNRPWLFAHLLLLRNRLGKEAFPLITQVYHTSHREMVTAPAFPTIIKVGLGHGGEGKIRTDNLMAYQDVASLLVAGNSYATTEPFIDAKCDVHVQKIGPQYKAFVRKSISGHWKSNVGSSILEKVPMNE
;
A
#
# COMPACT_ATOMS: atom_id res chain seq x y z
N ALA A 1 -10.04 -6.65 15.11
CA ALA A 1 -9.55 -7.03 13.77
C ALA A 1 -10.64 -7.58 12.83
N ASN A 2 -11.90 -7.74 13.29
CA ASN A 2 -13.04 -8.21 12.48
C ASN A 2 -14.11 -7.12 12.27
N GLU A 3 -13.75 -5.85 12.41
CA GLU A 3 -14.75 -4.79 12.31
C GLU A 3 -14.97 -4.42 10.84
N ASP A 4 -16.04 -4.94 10.25
CA ASP A 4 -16.54 -4.45 8.97
C ASP A 4 -17.47 -3.26 9.20
N TRP A 5 -16.94 -2.07 8.97
CA TRP A 5 -17.67 -0.81 9.09
C TRP A 5 -18.49 -0.46 7.84
N GLN A 6 -18.56 -1.35 6.83
CA GLN A 6 -19.32 -1.12 5.61
C GLN A 6 -20.81 -0.83 5.82
N PRO A 7 -21.52 -1.50 6.75
CA PRO A 7 -22.93 -1.18 7.00
C PRO A 7 -23.12 0.27 7.44
N ILE A 8 -22.21 0.79 8.29
CA ILE A 8 -22.24 2.18 8.73
C ILE A 8 -22.00 3.13 7.55
N LEU A 9 -20.97 2.87 6.75
CA LEU A 9 -20.64 3.67 5.58
C LEU A 9 -21.81 3.70 4.58
N THR A 10 -22.49 2.57 4.40
CA THR A 10 -23.67 2.44 3.54
C THR A 10 -24.84 3.23 4.11
N GLY A 11 -25.09 3.16 5.42
CA GLY A 11 -26.14 3.94 6.08
C GLY A 11 -25.94 5.44 5.95
N LEU A 12 -24.70 5.93 6.11
CA LEU A 12 -24.35 7.34 5.90
C LEU A 12 -24.62 7.78 4.46
N MET A 13 -24.28 6.93 3.48
CA MET A 13 -24.52 7.22 2.06
C MET A 13 -26.01 7.23 1.74
N TYR A 14 -26.76 6.27 2.30
CA TYR A 14 -28.19 6.14 2.11
C TYR A 14 -28.97 7.31 2.71
N ALA A 15 -28.54 7.82 3.87
CA ALA A 15 -29.12 8.99 4.52
C ALA A 15 -28.75 10.32 3.84
N GLY A 16 -27.88 10.31 2.82
CA GLY A 16 -27.40 11.53 2.17
C GLY A 16 -26.51 12.41 3.07
N THR A 17 -25.86 11.82 4.07
CA THR A 17 -25.07 12.57 5.07
C THR A 17 -23.82 13.20 4.42
N PRO A 18 -23.65 14.53 4.49
CA PRO A 18 -22.43 15.17 4.00
C PRO A 18 -21.20 14.70 4.79
N CYS A 19 -20.11 14.33 4.09
CA CYS A 19 -18.87 13.84 4.71
C CYS A 19 -17.62 14.36 3.97
N MET A 20 -16.50 14.43 4.70
CA MET A 20 -15.17 14.71 4.13
C MET A 20 -14.18 13.64 4.60
N ASN A 21 -13.47 12.92 3.73
CA ASN A 21 -13.66 12.84 2.27
C ASN A 21 -15.06 12.31 1.91
N THR A 22 -15.44 12.40 0.63
CA THR A 22 -16.76 11.90 0.20
C THR A 22 -16.94 10.42 0.54
N LEU A 23 -18.17 10.03 0.88
CA LEU A 23 -18.50 8.62 1.18
C LEU A 23 -18.16 7.70 0.01
N HIS A 24 -18.32 8.18 -1.23
CA HIS A 24 -17.88 7.48 -2.44
C HIS A 24 -16.36 7.22 -2.45
N ALA A 25 -15.54 8.22 -2.10
CA ALA A 25 -14.09 8.02 -2.03
C ALA A 25 -13.74 7.02 -0.92
N VAL A 26 -14.31 7.16 0.28
CA VAL A 26 -14.05 6.24 1.40
C VAL A 26 -14.43 4.80 1.04
N TYR A 27 -15.56 4.59 0.36
CA TYR A 27 -15.99 3.27 -0.10
C TYR A 27 -14.99 2.65 -1.07
N ASN A 28 -14.57 3.41 -2.09
CA ASN A 28 -13.59 2.94 -3.07
C ASN A 28 -12.20 2.71 -2.46
N MET A 29 -11.84 3.44 -1.40
CA MET A 29 -10.56 3.27 -0.72
C MET A 29 -10.42 1.94 0.04
N LYS A 30 -11.51 1.19 0.20
CA LYS A 30 -11.48 -0.14 0.81
C LYS A 30 -10.65 -1.14 0.00
N ASN A 31 -10.50 -0.97 -1.31
CA ASN A 31 -9.77 -1.91 -2.17
C ASN A 31 -8.42 -1.30 -2.60
N ARG A 32 -7.33 -1.74 -1.97
CA ARG A 32 -5.98 -1.22 -2.26
C ARG A 32 -5.53 -1.45 -3.70
N PRO A 33 -5.63 -2.65 -4.29
CA PRO A 33 -5.38 -2.86 -5.72
C PRO A 33 -6.20 -1.95 -6.63
N TRP A 34 -7.48 -1.74 -6.31
CA TRP A 34 -8.34 -0.82 -7.06
C TRP A 34 -7.82 0.61 -7.03
N LEU A 35 -7.43 1.12 -5.86
CA LEU A 35 -6.76 2.41 -5.74
C LEU A 35 -5.43 2.46 -6.51
N PHE A 36 -4.64 1.38 -6.46
CA PHE A 36 -3.37 1.29 -7.17
C PHE A 36 -3.56 1.35 -8.69
N ALA A 37 -4.67 0.81 -9.22
CA ALA A 37 -5.03 0.95 -10.62
C ALA A 37 -5.21 2.41 -11.04
N HIS A 38 -5.81 3.26 -10.20
CA HIS A 38 -5.88 4.71 -10.45
C HIS A 38 -4.48 5.37 -10.46
N LEU A 39 -3.56 4.91 -9.62
CA LEU A 39 -2.17 5.38 -9.66
C LEU A 39 -1.47 4.97 -10.96
N LEU A 40 -1.74 3.76 -11.47
CA LEU A 40 -1.23 3.32 -12.77
C LEU A 40 -1.76 4.18 -13.91
N LEU A 41 -3.04 4.57 -13.88
CA LEU A 41 -3.61 5.51 -14.85
C LEU A 41 -2.89 6.87 -14.81
N LEU A 42 -2.60 7.40 -13.62
CA LEU A 42 -1.84 8.63 -13.45
C LEU A 42 -0.42 8.50 -13.99
N ARG A 43 0.28 7.41 -13.67
CA ARG A 43 1.62 7.10 -14.18
C ARG A 43 1.63 7.05 -15.71
N ASN A 44 0.64 6.39 -16.33
CA ASN A 44 0.55 6.29 -17.79
C ASN A 44 0.31 7.65 -18.45
N ARG A 45 -0.43 8.53 -17.80
CA ARG A 45 -0.70 9.89 -18.28
C ARG A 45 0.50 10.83 -18.11
N LEU A 46 1.20 10.75 -16.97
CA LEU A 46 2.26 11.70 -16.59
C LEU A 46 3.67 11.23 -16.98
N GLY A 47 3.86 9.95 -17.22
CA GLY A 47 5.18 9.35 -17.44
C GLY A 47 5.91 8.99 -16.14
N LYS A 48 6.89 8.08 -16.24
CA LYS A 48 7.64 7.56 -15.08
C LYS A 48 8.51 8.61 -14.41
N GLU A 49 9.05 9.57 -15.16
CA GLU A 49 9.89 10.64 -14.63
C GLU A 49 9.10 11.56 -13.70
N ALA A 50 7.89 11.96 -14.08
CA ALA A 50 7.04 12.84 -13.27
C ALA A 50 6.28 12.09 -12.17
N PHE A 51 5.93 10.82 -12.39
CA PHE A 51 5.22 10.00 -11.42
C PHE A 51 5.85 8.60 -11.31
N PRO A 52 6.94 8.45 -10.53
CA PRO A 52 7.72 7.22 -10.43
C PRO A 52 7.03 6.16 -9.56
N LEU A 53 5.88 5.67 -10.03
CA LEU A 53 5.13 4.61 -9.36
C LEU A 53 5.93 3.29 -9.40
N ILE A 54 6.07 2.64 -8.24
CA ILE A 54 6.71 1.34 -8.11
C ILE A 54 6.06 0.30 -9.03
N THR A 55 6.88 -0.56 -9.64
CA THR A 55 6.37 -1.71 -10.39
C THR A 55 5.77 -2.71 -9.40
N GLN A 56 4.48 -3.01 -9.55
CA GLN A 56 3.77 -3.95 -8.71
C GLN A 56 2.98 -4.92 -9.61
N VAL A 57 2.96 -6.19 -9.23
CA VAL A 57 2.18 -7.25 -9.86
C VAL A 57 1.00 -7.59 -8.96
N TYR A 58 -0.20 -7.67 -9.52
CA TYR A 58 -1.41 -8.10 -8.83
C TYR A 58 -1.67 -9.59 -9.12
N HIS A 59 -1.90 -10.35 -8.07
CA HIS A 59 -2.23 -11.77 -8.11
C HIS A 59 -3.65 -11.94 -7.60
N THR A 60 -4.52 -12.53 -8.41
CA THR A 60 -5.91 -12.79 -8.02
C THR A 60 -5.99 -13.80 -6.87
N SER A 61 -5.02 -14.71 -6.80
CA SER A 61 -4.88 -15.72 -5.76
C SER A 61 -3.44 -16.24 -5.68
N HIS A 62 -3.15 -17.03 -4.64
CA HIS A 62 -1.86 -17.71 -4.46
C HIS A 62 -1.45 -18.60 -5.64
N ARG A 63 -2.41 -19.07 -6.46
CA ARG A 63 -2.13 -19.97 -7.59
C ARG A 63 -1.27 -19.33 -8.68
N GLU A 64 -1.33 -18.01 -8.81
CA GLU A 64 -0.53 -17.24 -9.77
C GLU A 64 0.88 -16.92 -9.23
N MET A 65 1.10 -17.10 -7.93
CA MET A 65 2.35 -16.75 -7.24
C MET A 65 3.42 -17.85 -7.39
N VAL A 66 3.80 -18.16 -8.64
CA VAL A 66 4.81 -19.20 -8.94
C VAL A 66 6.23 -18.65 -8.87
N THR A 67 6.45 -17.45 -9.41
CA THR A 67 7.74 -16.76 -9.42
C THR A 67 7.55 -15.27 -9.10
N ALA A 68 8.65 -14.60 -8.75
CA ALA A 68 8.70 -13.16 -8.59
C ALA A 68 9.64 -12.53 -9.65
N PRO A 69 9.39 -11.28 -10.08
CA PRO A 69 10.20 -10.63 -11.10
C PRO A 69 11.62 -10.27 -10.62
N ALA A 70 11.83 -10.13 -9.30
CA ALA A 70 13.11 -9.84 -8.69
C ALA A 70 13.12 -10.29 -7.22
N PHE A 71 14.31 -10.52 -6.66
CA PHE A 71 14.52 -10.74 -5.24
C PHE A 71 15.55 -9.74 -4.67
N PRO A 72 15.38 -9.24 -3.44
CA PRO A 72 14.24 -9.50 -2.54
C PRO A 72 12.92 -8.88 -3.05
N THR A 73 11.79 -9.51 -2.72
CA THR A 73 10.44 -9.02 -3.08
C THR A 73 9.57 -8.84 -1.83
N ILE A 74 8.67 -7.87 -1.90
CA ILE A 74 7.64 -7.65 -0.89
C ILE A 74 6.32 -8.23 -1.38
N ILE A 75 5.78 -9.19 -0.63
CA ILE A 75 4.42 -9.70 -0.78
C ILE A 75 3.51 -8.86 0.12
N LYS A 76 2.38 -8.38 -0.41
CA LYS A 76 1.32 -7.71 0.36
C LYS A 76 0.01 -8.45 0.19
N VAL A 77 -0.61 -8.86 1.28
CA VAL A 77 -1.80 -9.70 1.32
C VAL A 77 -2.96 -8.90 1.89
N GLY A 78 -4.10 -8.92 1.19
CA GLY A 78 -5.35 -8.33 1.66
C GLY A 78 -5.24 -6.83 1.99
N LEU A 79 -5.88 -6.41 3.09
CA LEU A 79 -6.08 -5.01 3.46
C LEU A 79 -5.34 -4.55 4.72
N GLY A 80 -4.44 -5.37 5.26
CA GLY A 80 -3.75 -5.10 6.53
C GLY A 80 -3.13 -3.69 6.62
N HIS A 81 -3.38 -3.02 7.75
CA HIS A 81 -2.83 -1.70 8.07
C HIS A 81 -1.62 -1.85 9.01
N GLY A 82 -0.93 -0.76 9.35
CA GLY A 82 0.18 -0.81 10.34
C GLY A 82 1.38 -1.70 9.97
N GLY A 83 1.48 -2.20 8.73
CA GLY A 83 2.53 -3.15 8.34
C GLY A 83 2.07 -4.62 8.30
N GLU A 84 0.83 -4.91 8.68
CA GLU A 84 0.22 -6.24 8.62
C GLU A 84 0.14 -6.76 7.19
N GLY A 85 0.26 -8.09 7.03
CA GLY A 85 0.15 -8.77 5.74
C GLY A 85 1.23 -8.38 4.73
N LYS A 86 2.33 -7.74 5.16
CA LYS A 86 3.44 -7.32 4.29
C LYS A 86 4.69 -8.11 4.67
N ILE A 87 5.24 -8.86 3.74
CA ILE A 87 6.27 -9.86 4.01
C ILE A 87 7.40 -9.64 3.02
N ARG A 88 8.64 -9.58 3.51
CA ARG A 88 9.85 -9.57 2.67
C ARG A 88 10.28 -11.02 2.45
N THR A 89 10.59 -11.36 1.21
CA THR A 89 11.13 -12.67 0.84
C THR A 89 12.40 -12.46 0.03
N ASP A 90 13.49 -13.10 0.45
CA ASP A 90 14.83 -12.87 -0.14
C ASP A 90 15.17 -13.85 -1.26
N ASN A 91 14.38 -14.91 -1.45
CA ASN A 91 14.59 -15.92 -2.48
C ASN A 91 13.29 -16.65 -2.86
N LEU A 92 13.36 -17.47 -3.90
CA LEU A 92 12.22 -18.21 -4.46
C LEU A 92 11.61 -19.20 -3.46
N MET A 93 12.43 -19.90 -2.66
CA MET A 93 11.94 -20.88 -1.68
C MET A 93 11.07 -20.19 -0.63
N ALA A 94 11.56 -19.11 -0.01
CA ALA A 94 10.79 -18.34 0.97
C ALA A 94 9.51 -17.72 0.36
N TYR A 95 9.56 -17.32 -0.91
CA TYR A 95 8.39 -16.82 -1.63
C TYR A 95 7.30 -17.88 -1.80
N GLN A 96 7.68 -19.09 -2.23
CA GLN A 96 6.77 -20.23 -2.40
C GLN A 96 6.19 -20.68 -1.06
N ASP A 97 7.01 -20.72 0.00
CA ASP A 97 6.54 -21.03 1.35
C ASP A 97 5.47 -20.02 1.80
N VAL A 98 5.71 -18.72 1.63
CA VAL A 98 4.72 -17.69 1.97
C VAL A 98 3.47 -17.81 1.10
N ALA A 99 3.61 -18.03 -0.22
CA ALA A 99 2.47 -18.23 -1.11
C ALA A 99 1.60 -19.43 -0.68
N SER A 100 2.22 -20.51 -0.21
CA SER A 100 1.50 -21.69 0.28
C SER A 100 0.63 -21.41 1.52
N LEU A 101 1.05 -20.47 2.38
CA LEU A 101 0.26 -20.04 3.53
C LEU A 101 -1.02 -19.28 3.12
N LEU A 102 -1.02 -18.69 1.92
CA LEU A 102 -2.16 -17.92 1.41
C LEU A 102 -3.29 -18.78 0.84
N VAL A 103 -3.07 -20.10 0.72
CA VAL A 103 -4.10 -21.07 0.29
C VAL A 103 -5.37 -20.96 1.14
N ALA A 104 -5.21 -20.80 2.46
CA ALA A 104 -6.31 -20.76 3.40
C ALA A 104 -7.15 -19.47 3.34
N GLY A 105 -6.62 -18.38 2.77
CA GLY A 105 -7.20 -17.04 2.91
C GLY A 105 -8.10 -16.57 1.76
N ASN A 106 -8.13 -17.31 0.64
CA ASN A 106 -8.80 -16.93 -0.63
C ASN A 106 -8.73 -15.42 -0.94
N SER A 107 -7.56 -14.82 -0.70
CA SER A 107 -7.32 -13.39 -0.79
C SER A 107 -6.40 -13.10 -1.95
N TYR A 108 -6.58 -11.93 -2.57
CA TYR A 108 -5.60 -11.42 -3.52
C TYR A 108 -4.28 -11.10 -2.81
N ALA A 109 -3.21 -11.02 -3.59
CA ALA A 109 -1.92 -10.52 -3.16
C ALA A 109 -1.32 -9.57 -4.20
N THR A 110 -0.37 -8.76 -3.78
CA THR A 110 0.47 -7.98 -4.70
C THR A 110 1.93 -8.22 -4.39
N THR A 111 2.78 -8.25 -5.42
CA THR A 111 4.24 -8.34 -5.26
C THR A 111 4.93 -7.15 -5.89
N GLU A 112 5.99 -6.66 -5.24
CA GLU A 112 6.80 -5.55 -5.72
C GLU A 112 8.27 -5.75 -5.32
N PRO A 113 9.23 -5.14 -6.00
CA PRO A 113 10.63 -5.24 -5.61
C PRO A 113 10.84 -4.61 -4.23
N PHE A 114 11.69 -5.23 -3.42
CA PHE A 114 12.19 -4.59 -2.22
C PHE A 114 13.05 -3.39 -2.59
N ILE A 115 12.82 -2.25 -1.94
CA ILE A 115 13.63 -1.06 -2.10
C ILE A 115 14.44 -0.88 -0.81
N ASP A 116 15.76 -0.88 -0.95
CA ASP A 116 16.66 -0.49 0.14
C ASP A 116 16.62 1.03 0.34
N ALA A 117 15.54 1.48 0.96
CA ALA A 117 15.21 2.88 1.08
C ALA A 117 16.02 3.54 2.21
N LYS A 118 16.71 4.64 1.88
CA LYS A 118 17.36 5.50 2.90
C LYS A 118 16.33 6.16 3.83
N CYS A 119 15.14 6.43 3.30
CA CYS A 119 14.00 7.01 4.01
C CYS A 119 12.72 6.83 3.18
N ASP A 120 11.56 7.04 3.80
CA ASP A 120 10.30 7.23 3.09
C ASP A 120 9.85 8.70 3.16
N VAL A 121 9.27 9.19 2.06
CA VAL A 121 8.75 10.55 1.95
C VAL A 121 7.22 10.49 1.90
N HIS A 122 6.57 11.28 2.75
CA HIS A 122 5.11 11.43 2.77
C HIS A 122 4.72 12.86 2.41
N VAL A 123 4.09 13.03 1.26
CA VAL A 123 3.48 14.30 0.84
C VAL A 123 1.98 14.23 1.13
N GLN A 124 1.48 15.19 1.91
CA GLN A 124 0.07 15.31 2.25
C GLN A 124 -0.52 16.62 1.75
N LYS A 125 -1.81 16.57 1.39
CA LYS A 125 -2.62 17.73 1.04
C LYS A 125 -3.87 17.77 1.92
N ILE A 126 -4.10 18.90 2.59
CA ILE A 126 -5.32 19.16 3.37
C ILE A 126 -5.90 20.49 2.90
N GLY A 127 -7.03 20.44 2.19
CA GLY A 127 -7.56 21.61 1.48
C GLY A 127 -6.52 22.19 0.51
N PRO A 128 -6.15 23.48 0.62
CA PRO A 128 -5.11 24.10 -0.22
C PRO A 128 -3.69 23.88 0.31
N GLN A 129 -3.50 23.30 1.49
CA GLN A 129 -2.21 23.25 2.18
C GLN A 129 -1.45 21.96 1.86
N TYR A 130 -0.15 22.09 1.59
CA TYR A 130 0.76 20.97 1.35
C TYR A 130 1.82 20.89 2.44
N LYS A 131 2.17 19.66 2.85
CA LYS A 131 3.30 19.37 3.73
C LYS A 131 4.01 18.12 3.26
N ALA A 132 5.33 18.10 3.38
CA ALA A 132 6.15 16.92 3.14
C ALA A 132 6.87 16.53 4.44
N PHE A 133 6.99 15.22 4.65
CA PHE A 133 7.68 14.64 5.78
C PHE A 133 8.62 13.54 5.30
N VAL A 134 9.80 13.46 5.90
CA VAL A 134 10.74 12.36 5.74
C VAL A 134 10.69 11.52 7.00
N ARG A 135 10.56 10.19 6.84
CA ARG A 135 10.65 9.24 7.94
C ARG A 135 11.84 8.31 7.74
N LYS A 136 12.58 8.09 8.83
CA LYS A 136 13.74 7.18 8.88
C LYS A 136 13.58 6.21 10.04
N SER A 137 13.70 4.92 9.74
CA SER A 137 13.73 3.88 10.77
C SER A 137 15.01 4.02 11.60
N ILE A 138 14.88 4.01 12.92
CA ILE A 138 16.02 3.97 13.86
C ILE A 138 16.08 2.64 14.62
N SER A 139 15.20 1.70 14.28
CA SER A 139 15.10 0.37 14.89
C SER A 139 15.71 -0.73 14.02
N GLY A 140 16.28 -0.37 12.85
CA GLY A 140 16.77 -1.34 11.86
C GLY A 140 15.66 -2.08 11.10
N HIS A 141 14.40 -1.76 11.36
CA HIS A 141 13.25 -2.39 10.72
C HIS A 141 13.02 -1.82 9.31
N TRP A 142 12.89 -2.69 8.29
CA TRP A 142 12.69 -2.27 6.89
C TRP A 142 11.33 -1.58 6.65
N LYS A 143 10.32 -1.92 7.46
CA LYS A 143 9.08 -1.15 7.53
C LYS A 143 9.29 0.00 8.50
N SER A 144 9.64 1.17 8.00
CA SER A 144 9.85 2.38 8.82
C SER A 144 8.61 2.85 9.59
N ASN A 145 7.41 2.32 9.30
CA ASN A 145 6.20 2.57 10.08
C ASN A 145 6.02 1.63 11.28
N VAL A 146 6.94 0.67 11.48
CA VAL A 146 6.94 -0.30 12.58
C VAL A 146 8.18 -0.07 13.43
N GLY A 147 7.99 -0.01 14.75
CA GLY A 147 9.06 0.31 15.68
C GLY A 147 9.40 1.80 15.71
N SER A 148 10.56 2.12 16.30
CA SER A 148 11.00 3.51 16.46
C SER A 148 11.51 4.09 15.15
N SER A 149 11.03 5.30 14.85
CA SER A 149 11.40 6.07 13.67
C SER A 149 11.46 7.55 13.98
N ILE A 150 12.33 8.27 13.27
CA ILE A 150 12.39 9.74 13.29
C ILE A 150 11.52 10.27 12.16
N LEU A 151 10.76 11.33 12.44
CA LEU A 151 9.94 12.04 11.46
C LEU A 151 10.37 13.51 11.41
N GLU A 152 10.73 13.97 10.22
CA GLU A 152 11.21 15.34 9.98
C GLU A 152 10.32 16.00 8.93
N LYS A 153 9.83 17.21 9.21
CA LYS A 153 9.16 18.02 8.19
C LYS A 153 10.21 18.57 7.23
N VAL A 154 9.97 18.46 5.93
CA VAL A 154 10.85 18.99 4.88
C VAL A 154 10.11 20.03 4.03
N PRO A 155 10.83 20.97 3.37
CA PRO A 155 10.20 21.88 2.43
C PRO A 155 9.57 21.12 1.26
N MET A 156 8.52 21.70 0.67
CA MET A 156 8.00 21.25 -0.61
C MET A 156 8.97 21.71 -1.71
N ASN A 157 9.15 20.87 -2.74
CA ASN A 157 9.88 21.27 -3.94
C ASN A 157 9.01 22.25 -4.75
N GLU A 158 9.66 23.12 -5.52
CA GLU A 158 9.00 23.97 -6.53
C GLU A 158 8.42 23.13 -7.68
#